data_AF-A0A6I2GHQ1-F1
#
_entry.id   AF-A0A6I2GHQ1-F1
#
_cell.length_a   1.000
_cell.length_b   1.000
_cell.length_c   1.000
_cell.angle_alpha   90.00
_cell.angle_beta   90.00
_cell.angle_gamma   90.00
#
_symmetry.space_group_name_H-M   'P 1'
#
loop_
_entity.id
_entity.type
_entity.pdbx_description
1 polymer ?
#
loop_
_entity_poly.entity_id
_entity_poly.type
_entity_poly.pdbx_seq_one_letter_code
_entity_poly.pdbx_strand_id
1 'polypeptide(L)'
;MLLALAALVLLLAVGLGTFAWLYLRRIRHEAEEAAAAARVGTQEARTNVSLLCDAVAEHQAETGTYAPAGPTPAQVPRGQAVPFPKDPAFEALHFDPGPTTHYQYQVTVQEGSVGDAEVVCLARGDLDGDGQVSVFRVTLDANGMKSPVQVERENE
;
A
#
# COMPACT_ATOMS: atom_id res chain seq x y z
N MET A 1 -29.60 4.02 56.28
CA MET A 1 -28.18 4.03 55.88
C MET A 1 -27.82 2.90 54.91
N LEU A 2 -28.08 1.62 55.24
CA LEU A 2 -27.75 0.46 54.37
C LEU A 2 -28.33 0.54 52.95
N LEU A 3 -29.60 0.93 52.79
CA LEU A 3 -30.26 1.06 51.47
C LEU A 3 -29.63 2.15 50.58
N ALA A 4 -29.21 3.28 51.18
CA ALA A 4 -28.59 4.38 50.45
C ALA A 4 -27.16 4.02 49.99
N LEU A 5 -26.43 3.26 50.81
CA LEU A 5 -25.11 2.72 50.46
C LEU A 5 -25.19 1.69 49.32
N ALA A 6 -26.18 0.79 49.38
CA ALA A 6 -26.42 -0.18 48.30
C ALA A 6 -26.78 0.51 46.97
N ALA A 7 -27.63 1.54 47.01
CA ALA A 7 -27.99 2.32 45.83
C ALA A 7 -26.79 3.07 45.23
N LEU A 8 -25.93 3.66 46.07
CA LEU A 8 -24.72 4.36 45.62
C LEU A 8 -23.73 3.39 44.96
N VAL A 9 -23.52 2.21 45.54
CA VAL A 9 -22.65 1.17 44.97
C VAL A 9 -23.18 0.70 43.61
N LEU A 10 -24.50 0.53 43.49
CA LEU A 10 -25.12 0.12 42.22
C LEU A 10 -24.94 1.19 41.13
N LEU A 11 -25.14 2.46 41.48
CA LEU A 11 -24.95 3.58 40.55
C LEU A 11 -23.48 3.71 40.11
N LEU A 12 -22.53 3.52 41.02
CA LEU A 12 -21.10 3.52 40.70
C LEU A 12 -20.72 2.33 39.81
N ALA A 13 -21.24 1.14 40.07
CA ALA A 13 -20.98 -0.04 39.24
C ALA A 13 -21.54 0.13 37.81
N VAL A 14 -22.75 0.68 37.68
CA VAL A 14 -23.35 0.99 36.38
C VAL A 14 -22.58 2.12 35.67
N GLY A 15 -22.18 3.17 36.39
CA GLY A 15 -21.38 4.26 35.84
C GLY A 15 -20.01 3.80 35.33
N LEU A 16 -19.31 2.98 36.11
CA LEU A 16 -18.02 2.40 35.71
C LEU A 16 -18.17 1.40 34.55
N GLY A 17 -19.21 0.57 34.57
CA GLY A 17 -19.49 -0.37 33.49
C GLY A 17 -19.83 0.32 32.17
N THR A 18 -20.65 1.37 32.21
CA THR A 18 -20.98 2.18 31.02
C THR A 18 -19.77 2.95 30.50
N PHE A 19 -18.96 3.54 31.38
CA PHE A 19 -17.72 4.21 31.00
C PHE A 19 -16.71 3.25 30.35
N ALA A 20 -16.46 2.08 30.96
CA ALA A 20 -15.58 1.06 30.41
C ALA A 20 -16.09 0.54 29.05
N TRP A 21 -17.40 0.34 28.91
CA TRP A 21 -18.01 -0.08 27.65
C TRP A 21 -17.83 0.96 26.54
N LEU A 22 -18.07 2.25 26.84
CA LEU A 22 -17.86 3.34 25.87
C LEU A 22 -16.39 3.47 25.48
N TYR A 23 -15.48 3.33 26.45
CA TYR A 23 -14.03 3.36 26.21
C TYR A 23 -13.58 2.23 25.28
N LEU A 24 -14.00 0.98 25.54
CA LEU A 24 -13.69 -0.16 24.68
C LEU A 24 -14.31 -0.04 23.29
N ARG A 25 -15.53 0.49 23.20
CA ARG A 25 -16.20 0.72 21.92
C ARG A 25 -15.43 1.75 21.07
N ARG A 26 -14.89 2.80 21.70
CA ARG A 26 -14.06 3.79 21.02
C ARG A 26 -12.79 3.17 20.45
N ILE A 27 -12.05 2.41 21.25
CA ILE A 27 -10.81 1.74 20.80
C ILE A 27 -11.09 0.82 19.61
N ARG A 28 -12.19 0.05 19.65
CA ARG A 28 -12.57 -0.83 18.54
C ARG A 28 -12.87 -0.07 17.26
N HIS A 29 -13.58 1.06 17.35
CA HIS A 29 -13.89 1.89 16.20
C HIS A 29 -12.60 2.44 15.54
N GLU A 30 -11.69 2.97 16.35
CA GLU A 30 -10.39 3.48 15.88
C GLU A 30 -9.58 2.36 15.18
N ALA A 31 -9.60 1.14 15.72
CA ALA A 31 -8.95 -0.02 15.11
C ALA A 31 -9.61 -0.49 13.80
N GLU A 32 -10.94 -0.48 13.73
CA GLU A 32 -11.70 -0.84 12.52
C GLU A 32 -11.45 0.16 11.39
N GLU A 33 -11.39 1.46 11.71
CA GLU A 33 -11.06 2.52 10.75
C GLU A 33 -9.63 2.37 10.22
N ALA A 34 -8.66 2.14 11.10
CA ALA A 34 -7.27 1.88 10.71
C ALA A 34 -7.16 0.64 9.81
N ALA A 35 -7.84 -0.45 10.15
CA ALA A 35 -7.85 -1.66 9.33
C ALA A 35 -8.55 -1.45 7.98
N ALA A 36 -9.63 -0.66 7.92
CA ALA A 36 -10.29 -0.31 6.67
C ALA A 36 -9.39 0.56 5.77
N ALA A 37 -8.73 1.57 6.34
CA ALA A 37 -7.77 2.42 5.63
C ALA A 37 -6.59 1.60 5.07
N ALA A 38 -6.02 0.70 5.88
CA ALA A 38 -4.95 -0.20 5.47
C ALA A 38 -5.36 -1.11 4.30
N ARG A 39 -6.60 -1.64 4.32
CA ARG A 39 -7.14 -2.44 3.20
C ARG A 39 -7.28 -1.62 1.92
N VAL A 40 -7.78 -0.39 2.01
CA VAL A 40 -7.92 0.50 0.85
C VAL A 40 -6.57 0.87 0.27
N GLY A 41 -5.59 1.25 1.10
CA GLY A 41 -4.22 1.52 0.65
C GLY A 41 -3.56 0.29 0.01
N THR A 42 -3.72 -0.90 0.63
CA THR A 42 -3.21 -2.15 0.06
C THR A 42 -3.81 -2.44 -1.33
N GLN A 43 -5.08 -2.09 -1.53
CA GLN A 43 -5.73 -2.27 -2.83
C GLN A 43 -5.18 -1.31 -3.89
N GLU A 44 -4.87 -0.05 -3.54
CA GLU A 44 -4.20 0.91 -4.43
C GLU A 44 -2.90 0.32 -4.98
N ALA A 45 -2.02 -0.18 -4.12
CA ALA A 45 -0.75 -0.77 -4.56
C ALA A 45 -0.95 -1.98 -5.46
N ARG A 46 -1.82 -2.92 -5.09
CA ARG A 46 -2.09 -4.13 -5.89
C ARG A 46 -2.58 -3.80 -7.30
N THR A 47 -3.51 -2.87 -7.40
CA THR A 47 -4.04 -2.42 -8.68
C THR A 47 -2.97 -1.70 -9.48
N ASN A 48 -2.31 -0.68 -8.91
CA ASN A 48 -1.39 0.17 -9.65
C ASN A 48 -0.09 -0.55 -10.03
N VAL A 49 0.46 -1.44 -9.20
CA VAL A 49 1.65 -2.24 -9.58
C VAL A 49 1.34 -3.21 -10.72
N SER A 50 0.12 -3.74 -10.75
CA SER A 50 -0.33 -4.62 -11.84
C SER A 50 -0.48 -3.84 -13.13
N LEU A 51 -1.11 -2.66 -13.08
CA LEU A 51 -1.26 -1.76 -14.22
C LEU A 51 0.08 -1.24 -14.73
N LEU A 52 1.03 -0.98 -13.83
CA LEU A 52 2.38 -0.56 -14.20
C LEU A 52 3.08 -1.63 -15.05
N CYS A 53 2.98 -2.89 -14.63
CA CYS A 53 3.55 -3.99 -15.41
C CYS A 53 2.79 -4.21 -16.73
N ASP A 54 1.47 -4.03 -16.76
CA ASP A 54 0.73 -4.09 -18.02
C ASP A 54 1.19 -3.00 -19.00
N ALA A 55 1.40 -1.77 -18.51
CA ALA A 55 1.94 -0.65 -19.28
C ALA A 55 3.35 -0.91 -19.84
N VAL A 56 4.23 -1.55 -19.06
CA VAL A 56 5.57 -1.92 -19.54
C VAL A 56 5.50 -3.01 -20.61
N ALA A 57 4.59 -3.98 -20.47
CA ALA A 57 4.38 -5.02 -21.47
C ALA A 57 3.84 -4.43 -22.79
N GLU A 58 2.89 -3.50 -22.71
CA GLU A 58 2.36 -2.77 -23.87
C GLU A 58 3.45 -1.95 -24.56
N HIS A 59 4.24 -1.18 -23.81
CA HIS A 59 5.37 -0.43 -24.35
C HIS A 59 6.39 -1.33 -25.04
N GLN A 60 6.68 -2.50 -24.49
CA GLN A 60 7.58 -3.47 -25.12
C GLN A 60 6.99 -4.01 -26.43
N ALA A 61 5.69 -4.29 -26.46
CA ALA A 61 5.03 -4.77 -27.67
C ALA A 61 5.05 -3.72 -28.81
N GLU A 62 5.00 -2.44 -28.47
CA GLU A 62 5.05 -1.33 -29.42
C GLU A 62 6.46 -0.96 -29.89
N THR A 63 7.43 -0.96 -28.97
CA THR A 63 8.78 -0.42 -29.22
C THR A 63 9.85 -1.50 -29.39
N GLY A 64 9.57 -2.73 -28.96
CA GLY A 64 10.53 -3.83 -28.91
C GLY A 64 11.49 -3.78 -27.72
N THR A 65 11.34 -2.82 -26.80
CA THR A 65 12.25 -2.64 -25.65
C THR A 65 11.49 -2.41 -24.34
N TYR A 66 12.04 -2.91 -23.23
CA TYR A 66 11.54 -2.57 -21.90
C TYR A 66 12.08 -1.21 -21.45
N ALA A 67 11.21 -0.36 -20.90
CA ALA A 67 11.59 0.95 -20.36
C ALA A 67 11.61 0.93 -18.82
N PRO A 68 12.77 1.23 -18.17
CA PRO A 68 12.80 1.45 -16.74
C PRO A 68 12.16 2.80 -16.39
N ALA A 69 11.61 2.91 -15.19
CA ALA A 69 10.95 4.12 -14.70
C ALA A 69 11.07 4.27 -13.18
N GLY A 70 11.04 5.50 -12.70
CA GLY A 70 11.15 5.80 -11.28
C GLY A 70 12.54 5.51 -10.68
N PRO A 71 12.65 5.49 -9.34
CA PRO A 71 11.54 5.51 -8.37
C PRO A 71 10.84 6.87 -8.26
N THR A 72 9.50 6.87 -8.34
CA THR A 72 8.68 8.09 -8.29
C THR A 72 7.42 7.89 -7.45
N PRO A 73 7.07 8.80 -6.52
CA PRO A 73 7.86 9.93 -6.00
C PRO A 73 9.23 9.51 -5.44
N ALA A 74 10.15 10.47 -5.31
CA ALA A 74 11.54 10.21 -4.93
C ALA A 74 11.71 9.56 -3.54
N GLN A 75 10.75 9.78 -2.63
CA GLN A 75 10.71 9.17 -1.31
C GLN A 75 9.49 8.25 -1.21
N VAL A 76 9.65 7.17 -0.45
CA VAL A 76 8.53 6.29 -0.09
C VAL A 76 7.54 7.09 0.79
N PRO A 77 6.27 7.24 0.38
CA PRO A 77 5.28 7.94 1.20
C PRO A 77 5.04 7.21 2.53
N ARG A 78 4.80 8.00 3.59
CA ARG A 78 4.62 7.52 4.98
C ARG A 78 3.33 8.04 5.57
N GLY A 79 2.32 7.18 5.68
CA GLY A 79 1.01 7.47 6.28
C GLY A 79 0.08 8.37 5.47
N GLN A 80 0.62 9.21 4.58
CA GLN A 80 -0.15 10.20 3.84
C GLN A 80 0.12 10.11 2.33
N ALA A 81 -0.93 10.30 1.54
CA ALA A 81 -0.80 10.44 0.11
C ALA A 81 0.00 11.70 -0.23
N VAL A 82 0.92 11.57 -1.18
CA VAL A 82 1.72 12.69 -1.71
C VAL A 82 1.43 12.87 -3.20
N PRO A 83 1.67 14.06 -3.78
CA PRO A 83 1.54 14.25 -5.22
C PRO A 83 2.42 13.27 -6.00
N PHE A 84 1.88 12.67 -7.06
CA PHE A 84 2.69 11.92 -8.02
C PHE A 84 3.28 12.90 -9.04
N PRO A 85 4.60 13.20 -9.00
CA PRO A 85 5.17 14.18 -9.89
C PRO A 85 5.20 13.63 -11.33
N LYS A 86 5.10 14.54 -12.30
CA LYS A 86 5.29 14.17 -13.70
C LYS A 86 6.70 13.65 -13.92
N ASP A 87 6.78 12.48 -14.53
CA ASP A 87 8.01 11.78 -14.81
C ASP A 87 7.98 11.31 -16.27
N PRO A 88 8.92 11.75 -17.13
CA PRO A 88 8.90 11.40 -18.55
C PRO A 88 8.92 9.90 -18.82
N ALA A 89 9.53 9.09 -17.95
CA ALA A 89 9.55 7.64 -18.13
C ALA A 89 8.18 7.02 -17.85
N PHE A 90 7.48 7.49 -16.82
CA PHE A 90 6.09 7.06 -16.57
C PHE A 90 5.11 7.61 -17.61
N GLU A 91 5.31 8.83 -18.13
CA GLU A 91 4.51 9.38 -19.24
C GLU A 91 4.69 8.56 -20.53
N ALA A 92 5.92 8.10 -20.82
CA ALA A 92 6.21 7.23 -21.97
C ALA A 92 5.62 5.81 -21.83
N LEU A 93 5.38 5.36 -20.60
CA LEU A 93 4.65 4.14 -20.28
C LEU A 93 3.12 4.35 -20.23
N HIS A 94 2.63 5.58 -20.39
CA HIS A 94 1.22 5.93 -20.16
C HIS A 94 0.69 5.51 -18.77
N PHE A 95 1.57 5.52 -17.76
CA PHE A 95 1.22 5.16 -16.40
C PHE A 95 0.93 6.40 -15.55
N ASP A 96 -0.25 6.45 -14.93
CA ASP A 96 -0.67 7.47 -13.98
C ASP A 96 -1.47 6.82 -12.82
N PRO A 97 -0.94 6.80 -11.57
CA PRO A 97 -1.67 6.27 -10.42
C PRO A 97 -2.72 7.24 -9.87
N GLY A 98 -2.83 8.45 -10.44
CA GLY A 98 -3.69 9.54 -10.01
C GLY A 98 -2.92 10.75 -9.46
N PRO A 99 -3.63 11.83 -9.08
CA PRO A 99 -3.00 13.09 -8.67
C PRO A 99 -2.18 12.98 -7.37
N THR A 100 -2.52 12.00 -6.53
CA THR A 100 -1.81 11.69 -5.28
C THR A 100 -1.74 10.18 -5.08
N THR A 101 -0.69 9.70 -4.44
CA THR A 101 -0.49 8.27 -4.15
C THR A 101 0.11 8.03 -2.77
N HIS A 102 -0.20 6.89 -2.16
CA HIS A 102 0.43 6.40 -0.93
C HIS A 102 1.69 5.56 -1.21
N TYR A 103 2.08 5.41 -2.47
CA TYR A 103 3.16 4.51 -2.88
C TYR A 103 4.17 5.21 -3.80
N GLN A 104 5.42 4.78 -3.70
CA GLN A 104 6.45 4.99 -4.69
C GLN A 104 6.40 3.86 -5.71
N TYR A 105 6.41 4.19 -7.00
CA TYR A 105 6.42 3.24 -8.10
C TYR A 105 7.80 3.20 -8.76
N GLN A 106 8.22 2.01 -9.19
CA GLN A 106 9.48 1.81 -9.89
C GLN A 106 9.38 0.63 -10.85
N VAL A 107 10.05 0.74 -12.01
CA VAL A 107 10.29 -0.35 -12.94
C VAL A 107 11.79 -0.53 -13.07
N THR A 108 12.28 -1.73 -12.79
CA THR A 108 13.66 -2.12 -13.03
C THR A 108 13.71 -3.23 -14.07
N VAL A 109 14.60 -3.11 -15.04
CA VAL A 109 14.91 -4.16 -16.01
C VAL A 109 16.23 -4.80 -15.59
N GLN A 110 16.22 -6.10 -15.36
CA GLN A 110 17.38 -6.88 -14.91
C GLN A 110 17.60 -8.08 -15.82
N GLU A 111 18.82 -8.62 -15.80
CA GLU A 111 19.12 -9.87 -16.50
C GLU A 111 18.60 -11.05 -15.66
N GLY A 112 17.70 -11.83 -16.24
CA GLY A 112 17.09 -12.99 -15.63
C GLY A 112 18.04 -14.19 -15.61
N SER A 113 17.62 -15.26 -14.92
CA SER A 113 18.42 -16.46 -14.63
C SER A 113 19.00 -17.19 -15.85
N VAL A 114 18.45 -16.93 -17.04
CA VAL A 114 18.80 -17.60 -18.31
C VAL A 114 19.39 -16.60 -19.32
N GLY A 115 19.70 -15.37 -18.90
CA GLY A 115 20.24 -14.30 -19.77
C GLY A 115 19.18 -13.47 -20.49
N ASP A 116 17.90 -13.80 -20.32
CA ASP A 116 16.78 -13.02 -20.86
C ASP A 116 16.45 -11.81 -19.97
N ALA A 117 15.85 -10.75 -20.53
CA ALA A 117 15.41 -9.61 -19.73
C ALA A 117 14.22 -9.98 -18.82
N GLU A 118 14.36 -9.72 -17.53
CA GLU A 118 13.29 -9.81 -16.54
C GLU A 118 12.94 -8.38 -16.09
N VAL A 119 11.65 -8.06 -16.07
CA VAL A 119 11.17 -6.77 -15.57
C VAL A 119 10.57 -6.96 -14.19
N VAL A 120 10.89 -6.03 -13.29
CA VAL A 120 10.32 -5.97 -11.95
C VAL A 120 9.60 -4.63 -11.78
N CYS A 121 8.30 -4.67 -11.56
CA CYS A 121 7.49 -3.53 -11.17
C CYS A 121 7.31 -3.55 -9.65
N LEU A 122 7.55 -2.42 -9.01
CA LEU A 122 7.48 -2.25 -7.57
C LEU A 122 6.49 -1.14 -7.21
N ALA A 123 5.73 -1.36 -6.14
CA ALA A 123 5.07 -0.30 -5.37
C ALA A 123 5.53 -0.39 -3.91
N ARG A 124 6.06 0.70 -3.36
CA ARG A 124 6.62 0.78 -2.01
C ARG A 124 5.90 1.82 -1.18
N GLY A 125 5.44 1.46 0.02
CA GLY A 125 4.69 2.38 0.87
C GLY A 125 4.72 1.98 2.34
N ASP A 126 4.76 2.96 3.21
CA ASP A 126 4.65 2.82 4.67
C ASP A 126 3.29 3.40 5.08
N LEU A 127 2.23 2.59 5.00
CA LEU A 127 0.84 3.08 5.08
C LEU A 127 0.43 3.59 6.47
N ASP A 128 1.02 3.06 7.53
CA ASP A 128 0.77 3.45 8.91
C ASP A 128 1.84 4.39 9.47
N GLY A 129 2.93 4.63 8.72
CA GLY A 129 3.98 5.57 9.09
C GLY A 129 4.87 5.03 10.22
N ASP A 130 4.89 3.72 10.42
CA ASP A 130 5.66 3.05 11.48
C ASP A 130 7.13 2.84 11.09
N GLY A 131 7.50 3.20 9.86
CA GLY A 131 8.83 3.04 9.29
C GLY A 131 9.04 1.70 8.58
N GLN A 132 8.03 0.84 8.55
CA GLN A 132 8.08 -0.49 7.96
C GLN A 132 7.41 -0.48 6.57
N VAL A 133 8.26 -0.44 5.55
CA VAL A 133 7.81 -0.31 4.16
C VAL A 133 7.26 -1.64 3.65
N SER A 134 6.01 -1.64 3.19
CA SER A 134 5.46 -2.72 2.37
C SER A 134 5.95 -2.59 0.94
N VAL A 135 6.41 -3.70 0.36
CA VAL A 135 6.85 -3.82 -1.03
C VAL A 135 5.89 -4.74 -1.78
N PHE A 136 5.23 -4.21 -2.80
CA PHE A 136 4.40 -4.96 -3.73
C PHE A 136 5.21 -5.16 -4.99
N ARG A 137 5.36 -6.42 -5.41
CA ARG A 137 6.21 -6.81 -6.54
C ARG A 137 5.40 -7.58 -7.56
N VAL A 138 5.60 -7.24 -8.82
CA VAL A 138 5.15 -8.02 -9.98
C VAL A 138 6.34 -8.16 -10.91
N THR A 139 6.56 -9.37 -11.43
CA THR A 139 7.58 -9.62 -12.44
C THR A 139 6.95 -9.95 -13.79
N LEU A 140 7.61 -9.52 -14.87
CA LEU A 140 7.36 -10.00 -16.23
C LEU A 140 8.56 -10.81 -16.66
N ASP A 141 8.32 -12.05 -17.07
CA ASP A 141 9.34 -12.90 -17.66
C ASP A 141 9.57 -12.56 -19.14
N ALA A 142 10.54 -13.25 -19.74
CA ALA A 142 10.91 -13.08 -21.15
C ALA A 142 9.76 -13.32 -22.15
N ASN A 143 8.73 -14.08 -21.75
CA ASN A 143 7.57 -14.38 -22.57
C ASN A 143 6.43 -13.36 -22.37
N GLY A 144 6.66 -12.32 -21.57
CA GLY A 144 5.64 -11.34 -21.19
C GLY A 144 4.61 -11.88 -20.20
N MET A 145 4.91 -13.00 -19.53
CA MET A 145 4.01 -13.56 -18.52
C MET A 145 4.20 -12.85 -17.19
N LYS A 146 3.08 -12.36 -16.65
CA LYS A 146 3.03 -11.60 -15.40
C LYS A 146 2.90 -12.52 -14.19
N SER A 147 3.73 -12.32 -13.17
CA SER A 147 3.57 -12.99 -11.87
C SER A 147 2.31 -12.50 -11.14
N PRO A 148 1.78 -13.29 -10.19
CA PRO A 148 0.89 -12.73 -9.16
C PRO A 148 1.58 -11.60 -8.39
N VAL A 149 0.79 -10.69 -7.81
CA VAL A 149 1.32 -9.64 -6.92
C VAL A 149 1.86 -10.28 -5.64
N GLN A 150 3.16 -10.21 -5.46
CA GLN A 150 3.88 -10.60 -4.24
C GLN A 150 3.90 -9.41 -3.29
N VAL A 151 3.79 -9.68 -1.99
CA VAL A 151 3.78 -8.64 -0.95
C VAL A 151 4.74 -9.05 0.15
N GLU A 152 5.71 -8.18 0.41
CA GLU A 152 6.79 -8.37 1.37
C GLU A 152 6.94 -7.11 2.22
N ARG A 153 7.65 -7.23 3.34
CA ARG A 153 8.09 -6.07 4.11
C ARG A 153 9.57 -5.84 3.83
N GLU A 154 9.98 -4.59 3.66
CA GLU A 154 11.36 -4.27 3.33
C GLU A 154 12.29 -4.73 4.46
N ASN A 155 13.30 -5.55 4.11
CA ASN A 155 14.27 -6.19 5.03
C ASN A 155 13.79 -7.46 5.76
N GLU A 156 12.66 -8.06 5.36
CA GLU A 156 12.26 -9.43 5.78
C GLU A 156 12.63 -10.51 4.76
#